data_AF-A0A428Z2Z9-F1
#
_entry.id   AF-A0A428Z2Z9-F1
#
_cell.length_a   1.000
_cell.length_b   1.000
_cell.length_c   1.000
_cell.angle_alpha   90.00
_cell.angle_beta   90.00
_cell.angle_gamma   90.00
#
_symmetry.space_group_name_H-M   'P 1'
#
loop_
_entity.id
_entity.type
_entity.pdbx_description
1 polymer ?
#
loop_
_entity_poly.entity_id
_entity_poly.type
_entity_poly.pdbx_seq_one_letter_code
_entity_poly.pdbx_strand_id
1 'polypeptide(L)'
;MPHRLHHLDDAAHPEQSATDLAHSLATTRTLHDRRAVLTGTDRDDLADALRQLTETPTSLAAPARPGGLAVVFSGQGAQRVGMGRELYEAFPVFAGALDEVCGVLDPLLGGSLKGVLFEADESVLGETGWTQPALFAFEVALFRLVESWGVRPDFVAGHSVGELVAAHVTGVLDLGEAGRLVAARAGLMQALPAGGVMVAVEATEAEVLAAIGDRGDAVGVAAVNGPSAVVLSGAEDAVEEVLSALSGRRVRRLEVSHAFHSPLMDGMLEEFRSVAKEVRYNAPNLGVVSTVTGRVAEGEDLRSADYWVTQVREAVRYADAVTTLYDHGVRTVVEIGPGGVLTALAQSVLADRDDTTVQALQRSDRPEADALVAGIGTLHARGVSVDWEAFFAGTGARRVPLPTYAFRHRRYWVDALAAGSRDADGFGLDGTDHPLIGAALFPGDRDEALFTARLSARMDPLLAAHTVAGETVVPSAVLAELAVRAGDETGCSSVDELVVGTPLVLPATGALHLQVRVGEPDDTGRRVLTVHARPDDPGASWTRHAHGLLSDTPLVPLAESEPITPWPPADAESLKPRGTP
;
A
#
# COMPACT_ATOMS: atom_id res chain seq x y z
N MET A 1 8.01 9.41 -10.71
CA MET A 1 6.80 9.57 -9.90
C MET A 1 6.52 11.04 -9.58
N PRO A 2 7.48 11.88 -9.15
CA PRO A 2 7.15 13.28 -8.83
C PRO A 2 6.87 14.22 -10.01
N HIS A 3 7.44 13.93 -11.18
CA HIS A 3 7.35 14.79 -12.38
C HIS A 3 5.97 14.82 -13.08
N ARG A 4 4.88 14.38 -12.43
CA ARG A 4 3.52 14.44 -13.02
C ARG A 4 2.48 15.14 -12.15
N LEU A 5 2.86 15.62 -10.97
CA LEU A 5 2.01 16.51 -10.17
C LEU A 5 2.13 17.98 -10.61
N HIS A 6 2.34 18.21 -11.92
CA HIS A 6 2.19 19.54 -12.56
C HIS A 6 0.76 20.11 -12.42
N HIS A 7 -0.20 19.36 -11.83
CA HIS A 7 -1.52 19.87 -11.44
C HIS A 7 -1.50 20.83 -10.24
N LEU A 8 -0.41 20.82 -9.45
CA LEU A 8 -0.19 21.84 -8.43
C LEU A 8 0.34 23.16 -9.05
N ASP A 9 0.73 23.15 -10.32
CA ASP A 9 1.21 24.33 -11.04
C ASP A 9 0.01 25.17 -11.50
N ASP A 10 -0.17 26.36 -10.92
CA ASP A 10 -1.35 27.24 -11.08
C ASP A 10 -1.66 27.59 -12.54
N ALA A 11 -0.65 27.58 -13.42
CA ALA A 11 -0.82 27.91 -14.83
C ALA A 11 -1.61 26.85 -15.62
N ALA A 12 -1.69 25.61 -15.14
CA ALA A 12 -2.33 24.51 -15.88
C ALA A 12 -3.80 24.29 -15.47
N HIS A 13 -4.16 24.46 -14.19
CA HIS A 13 -5.49 24.14 -13.63
C HIS A 13 -5.90 25.04 -12.45
N PRO A 14 -6.06 26.37 -12.65
CA PRO A 14 -6.37 27.32 -11.59
C PRO A 14 -7.75 27.10 -10.93
N GLU A 15 -8.66 26.42 -11.61
CA GLU A 15 -10.01 26.12 -11.12
C GLU A 15 -10.09 24.97 -10.10
N GLN A 16 -9.02 24.18 -9.91
CA GLN A 16 -9.02 23.05 -8.98
C GLN A 16 -8.61 23.52 -7.58
N SER A 17 -9.40 23.29 -6.53
CA SER A 17 -8.93 23.60 -5.17
C SER A 17 -7.95 22.53 -4.67
N ALA A 18 -7.07 22.89 -3.72
CA ALA A 18 -6.19 21.92 -3.06
C ALA A 18 -7.00 20.82 -2.34
N THR A 19 -8.14 21.19 -1.77
CA THR A 19 -9.08 20.26 -1.11
C THR A 19 -9.69 19.28 -2.11
N ASP A 20 -10.09 19.72 -3.31
CA ASP A 20 -10.61 18.82 -4.35
C ASP A 20 -9.54 17.83 -4.84
N LEU A 21 -8.29 18.30 -4.97
CA LEU A 21 -7.15 17.45 -5.32
C LEU A 21 -6.89 16.38 -4.26
N ALA A 22 -6.81 16.79 -2.98
CA ALA A 22 -6.59 15.88 -1.86
C ALA A 22 -7.71 14.84 -1.75
N HIS A 23 -8.97 15.28 -1.83
CA HIS A 23 -10.14 14.41 -1.82
C HIS A 23 -10.12 13.40 -2.97
N SER A 24 -9.83 13.86 -4.19
CA SER A 24 -9.76 13.00 -5.37
C SER A 24 -8.63 11.98 -5.26
N LEU A 25 -7.46 12.37 -4.76
CA LEU A 25 -6.32 11.48 -4.54
C LEU A 25 -6.66 10.39 -3.52
N ALA A 26 -7.36 10.75 -2.46
CA ALA A 26 -7.68 9.86 -1.34
C ALA A 26 -8.82 8.88 -1.66
N THR A 27 -9.84 9.28 -2.44
CA THR A 27 -11.07 8.48 -2.63
C THR A 27 -11.16 7.77 -3.98
N THR A 28 -10.41 8.19 -5.00
CA THR A 28 -10.55 7.64 -6.38
C THR A 28 -9.40 6.75 -6.83
N ARG A 29 -8.29 6.72 -6.07
CA ARG A 29 -7.07 6.01 -6.47
C ARG A 29 -6.97 4.63 -5.85
N THR A 30 -6.43 3.71 -6.63
CA THR A 30 -5.95 2.44 -6.10
C THR A 30 -4.81 2.70 -5.11
N LEU A 31 -4.93 2.15 -3.90
CA LEU A 31 -3.88 2.22 -2.90
C LEU A 31 -2.78 1.20 -3.25
N HIS A 32 -1.56 1.69 -3.37
CA HIS A 32 -0.37 0.86 -3.57
C HIS A 32 0.38 0.63 -2.25
N ASP A 33 1.33 -0.31 -2.24
CA ASP A 33 2.13 -0.64 -1.07
C ASP A 33 3.06 0.49 -0.63
N ARG A 34 3.43 1.38 -1.56
CA ARG A 34 4.25 2.57 -1.25
C ARG A 34 3.38 3.80 -1.34
N ARG A 35 3.24 4.48 -0.22
CA ARG A 35 2.37 5.63 -0.03
C ARG A 35 3.20 6.78 0.51
N ALA A 36 2.93 7.98 0.02
CA ALA A 36 3.45 9.22 0.58
C ALA A 36 2.26 10.15 0.76
N VAL A 37 2.22 10.84 1.89
CA VAL A 37 1.20 11.86 2.19
C VAL A 37 1.91 13.19 2.34
N LEU A 38 1.36 14.20 1.69
CA LEU A 38 1.84 15.58 1.75
C LEU A 38 0.74 16.40 2.42
N THR A 39 1.13 17.28 3.34
CA THR A 39 0.25 18.22 4.02
C THR A 39 0.66 19.63 3.68
N GLY A 40 -0.30 20.52 3.54
CA GLY A 40 -0.10 21.93 3.24
C GLY A 40 -1.40 22.69 3.41
N THR A 41 -1.31 23.97 3.75
CA THR A 41 -2.47 24.84 3.96
C THR A 41 -2.92 25.51 2.66
N ASP A 42 -2.01 25.61 1.70
CA ASP A 42 -2.25 26.07 0.35
C ASP A 42 -1.50 25.24 -0.72
N ARG A 43 -1.57 25.69 -1.98
CA ARG A 43 -0.93 25.01 -3.10
C ARG A 43 0.60 25.15 -3.11
N ASP A 44 1.12 26.27 -2.62
CA ASP A 44 2.56 26.54 -2.57
C ASP A 44 3.22 25.61 -1.54
N ASP A 45 2.60 25.45 -0.36
CA ASP A 45 3.01 24.48 0.66
C ASP A 45 3.10 23.06 0.08
N LEU A 46 2.07 22.64 -0.67
CA LEU A 46 2.02 21.31 -1.28
C LEU A 46 3.07 21.14 -2.38
N ALA A 47 3.32 22.19 -3.17
CA ALA A 47 4.36 22.17 -4.21
C ALA A 47 5.76 22.07 -3.60
N ASP A 48 6.01 22.77 -2.50
CA ASP A 48 7.26 22.71 -1.74
C ASP A 48 7.46 21.34 -1.10
N ALA A 49 6.43 20.79 -0.43
CA ALA A 49 6.47 19.46 0.14
C ALA A 49 6.71 18.38 -0.93
N LEU A 50 6.12 18.55 -2.12
CA LEU A 50 6.38 17.67 -3.26
C LEU A 50 7.82 17.78 -3.75
N ARG A 51 8.39 19.00 -3.83
CA ARG A 51 9.78 19.21 -4.24
C ARG A 51 10.75 18.51 -3.29
N GLN A 52 10.54 18.65 -1.99
CA GLN A 52 11.32 17.96 -0.95
C GLN A 52 11.23 16.44 -1.08
N LEU A 53 10.04 15.90 -1.36
CA LEU A 53 9.87 14.46 -1.62
C LEU A 53 10.70 13.97 -2.83
N THR A 54 10.90 14.82 -3.84
CA THR A 54 11.72 14.48 -5.02
C THR A 54 13.21 14.41 -4.71
N GLU A 55 13.68 15.30 -3.84
CA GLU A 55 15.08 15.41 -3.44
C GLU A 55 15.44 14.34 -2.41
N THR A 56 14.51 13.97 -1.53
CA THR A 56 14.72 12.98 -0.47
C THR A 56 13.61 11.91 -0.44
N PRO A 57 13.56 10.97 -1.41
CA PRO A 57 12.43 10.04 -1.58
C PRO A 57 12.27 8.98 -0.48
N THR A 58 13.33 8.72 0.30
CA THR A 58 13.44 7.53 1.16
C THR A 58 12.75 7.65 2.52
N SER A 59 12.48 8.86 3.02
CA SER A 59 11.86 9.05 4.34
C SER A 59 10.32 8.98 4.32
N LEU A 60 9.69 9.33 3.18
CA LEU A 60 8.24 9.54 3.08
C LEU A 60 7.48 8.45 2.31
N ALA A 61 8.17 7.48 1.71
CA ALA A 61 7.58 6.43 0.86
C ALA A 61 8.02 5.01 1.26
N ALA A 62 8.15 4.76 2.56
CA ALA A 62 8.37 3.41 3.08
C ALA A 62 7.20 2.50 2.67
N PRO A 63 7.45 1.21 2.39
CA PRO A 63 6.36 0.27 2.15
C PRO A 63 5.45 0.22 3.39
N ALA A 64 4.15 0.18 3.14
CA ALA A 64 3.14 -0.14 4.14
C ALA A 64 3.54 -1.47 4.79
N ARG A 65 3.50 -1.50 6.13
CA ARG A 65 3.89 -2.68 6.89
C ARG A 65 2.64 -3.27 7.53
N PRO A 66 2.26 -4.51 7.20
CA PRO A 66 1.15 -5.16 7.86
C PRO A 66 1.48 -5.33 9.35
N GLY A 67 0.50 -5.08 10.21
CA GLY A 67 0.64 -5.18 11.66
C GLY A 67 -0.54 -4.52 12.38
N GLY A 68 -0.69 -4.83 13.67
CA GLY A 68 -1.72 -4.22 14.49
C GLY A 68 -1.45 -2.75 14.80
N LEU A 69 -2.51 -2.01 15.09
CA LEU A 69 -2.52 -0.64 15.57
C LEU A 69 -2.82 -0.62 17.06
N ALA A 70 -2.00 0.08 17.85
CA ALA A 70 -2.31 0.41 19.22
C ALA A 70 -2.46 1.91 19.42
N VAL A 71 -3.39 2.32 20.28
CA VAL A 71 -3.52 3.70 20.75
C VAL A 71 -3.08 3.77 22.21
N VAL A 72 -2.20 4.72 22.53
CA VAL A 72 -1.73 4.99 23.89
C VAL A 72 -2.18 6.36 24.35
N PHE A 73 -2.69 6.43 25.59
CA PHE A 73 -3.26 7.62 26.21
C PHE A 73 -2.30 8.21 27.23
N SER A 74 -2.09 9.53 27.15
CA SER A 74 -1.04 10.22 27.89
C SER A 74 -1.38 10.41 29.37
N GLY A 75 -0.32 10.52 30.17
CA GLY A 75 -0.43 10.82 31.59
C GLY A 75 -0.34 12.32 31.87
N GLN A 76 -0.40 12.66 33.16
CA GLN A 76 -0.15 14.02 33.63
C GLN A 76 1.30 14.47 33.36
N GLY A 77 1.46 15.71 32.89
CA GLY A 77 2.73 16.36 32.59
C GLY A 77 2.85 16.92 31.17
N ALA A 78 1.91 16.60 30.27
CA ALA A 78 1.89 17.09 28.88
C ALA A 78 0.84 18.18 28.62
N GLN A 79 -0.05 18.43 29.59
CA GLN A 79 -1.08 19.46 29.49
C GLN A 79 -0.47 20.86 29.29
N ARG A 80 -1.19 21.71 28.56
CA ARG A 80 -0.88 23.12 28.35
C ARG A 80 -2.18 23.88 28.18
N VAL A 81 -2.21 25.15 28.58
CA VAL A 81 -3.35 26.01 28.33
C VAL A 81 -3.54 26.18 26.82
N GLY A 82 -4.80 26.16 26.40
CA GLY A 82 -5.19 26.28 25.00
C GLY A 82 -5.08 24.99 24.19
N MET A 83 -4.71 23.85 24.80
CA MET A 83 -4.75 22.55 24.10
C MET A 83 -6.17 22.24 23.60
N GLY A 84 -6.32 21.75 22.38
CA GLY A 84 -7.60 21.38 21.78
C GLY A 84 -8.47 22.55 21.33
N ARG A 85 -8.05 23.81 21.51
CA ARG A 85 -8.84 24.97 21.09
C ARG A 85 -8.94 25.05 19.58
N GLU A 86 -7.83 24.88 18.87
CA GLU A 86 -7.82 24.89 17.40
C GLU A 86 -8.60 23.70 16.86
N LEU A 87 -8.48 22.53 17.50
CA LEU A 87 -9.28 21.35 17.15
C LEU A 87 -10.78 21.57 17.35
N TYR A 88 -11.17 22.23 18.44
CA TYR A 88 -12.56 22.58 18.71
C TYR A 88 -13.15 23.52 17.66
N GLU A 89 -12.37 24.49 17.21
CA GLU A 89 -12.80 25.44 16.16
C GLU A 89 -12.86 24.76 14.79
N ALA A 90 -11.92 23.85 14.48
CA ALA A 90 -11.79 23.23 13.16
C ALA A 90 -12.67 21.98 12.95
N PHE A 91 -12.92 21.17 14.00
CA PHE A 91 -13.52 19.85 13.87
C PHE A 91 -14.78 19.68 14.74
N PRO A 92 -15.99 19.71 14.15
CA PRO A 92 -17.25 19.59 14.90
C PRO A 92 -17.39 18.33 15.74
N VAL A 93 -16.79 17.20 15.32
CA VAL A 93 -16.80 15.94 16.08
C VAL A 93 -15.99 16.08 17.38
N PHE A 94 -14.82 16.71 17.32
CA PHE A 94 -14.03 17.00 18.52
C PHE A 94 -14.78 17.95 19.44
N ALA A 95 -15.34 19.04 18.90
CA ALA A 95 -16.10 20.01 19.68
C ALA A 95 -17.29 19.37 20.42
N GLY A 96 -18.09 18.57 19.72
CA GLY A 96 -19.22 17.87 20.30
C GLY A 96 -18.81 16.86 21.38
N ALA A 97 -17.74 16.09 21.16
CA ALA A 97 -17.23 15.15 22.14
C ALA A 97 -16.66 15.87 23.38
N LEU A 98 -15.93 16.97 23.20
CA LEU A 98 -15.40 17.74 24.32
C LEU A 98 -16.53 18.36 25.15
N ASP A 99 -17.57 18.90 24.50
CA ASP A 99 -18.74 19.46 25.18
C ASP A 99 -19.51 18.40 25.97
N GLU A 100 -19.65 17.19 25.43
CA GLU A 100 -20.29 16.07 26.12
C GLU A 100 -19.53 15.68 27.40
N VAL A 101 -18.20 15.55 27.31
CA VAL A 101 -17.36 15.19 28.44
C VAL A 101 -17.35 16.30 29.50
N CYS A 102 -17.22 17.57 29.09
CA CYS A 102 -17.34 18.72 29.99
C CYS A 102 -18.72 18.74 30.69
N GLY A 103 -19.80 18.45 29.98
CA GLY A 103 -21.15 18.40 30.55
C GLY A 103 -21.30 17.39 31.70
N VAL A 104 -20.51 16.30 31.67
CA VAL A 104 -20.45 15.31 32.76
C VAL A 104 -19.52 15.74 33.90
N LEU A 105 -18.38 16.35 33.58
CA LEU A 105 -17.34 16.69 34.55
C LEU A 105 -17.61 18.01 35.30
N ASP A 106 -18.12 19.04 34.63
CA ASP A 106 -18.33 20.37 35.22
C ASP A 106 -19.14 20.33 36.54
N PRO A 107 -20.24 19.56 36.66
CA PRO A 107 -20.98 19.43 37.92
C PRO A 107 -20.18 18.73 39.04
N LEU A 108 -19.25 17.84 38.69
CA LEU A 108 -18.41 17.11 39.63
C LEU A 108 -17.21 17.94 40.11
N LEU A 109 -16.73 18.85 39.26
CA LEU A 109 -15.59 19.72 39.54
C LEU A 109 -16.00 21.05 40.19
N GLY A 110 -17.26 21.46 40.03
CA GLY A 110 -17.78 22.73 40.56
C GLY A 110 -17.35 23.96 39.73
N GLY A 111 -17.00 23.77 38.46
CA GLY A 111 -16.57 24.85 37.57
C GLY A 111 -16.46 24.39 36.11
N SER A 112 -16.15 25.33 35.22
CA SER A 112 -16.06 25.08 33.77
C SER A 112 -14.70 24.49 33.40
N LEU A 113 -14.65 23.20 33.08
CA LEU A 113 -13.45 22.53 32.63
C LEU A 113 -12.94 23.12 31.31
N LYS A 114 -13.85 23.42 30.38
CA LYS A 114 -13.51 24.06 29.11
C LYS A 114 -12.87 25.44 29.30
N GLY A 115 -13.36 26.22 30.26
CA GLY A 115 -12.77 27.51 30.63
C GLY A 115 -11.34 27.36 31.15
N VAL A 116 -11.10 26.35 31.98
CA VAL A 116 -9.74 26.03 32.47
C VAL A 116 -8.82 25.58 31.34
N LEU A 117 -9.33 24.73 30.45
CA LEU A 117 -8.57 24.13 29.36
C LEU A 117 -8.15 25.17 28.29
N PHE A 118 -8.98 26.18 28.02
CA PHE A 118 -8.72 27.17 26.97
C PHE A 118 -8.16 28.51 27.44
N GLU A 119 -8.52 28.98 28.65
CA GLU A 119 -8.37 30.39 29.02
C GLU A 119 -7.75 30.63 30.41
N ALA A 120 -7.63 29.61 31.26
CA ALA A 120 -7.06 29.80 32.60
C ALA A 120 -5.55 30.00 32.57
N ASP A 121 -5.02 30.46 33.71
CA ASP A 121 -3.58 30.48 33.94
C ASP A 121 -3.03 29.04 34.04
N GLU A 122 -1.79 28.83 33.58
CA GLU A 122 -1.11 27.53 33.64
C GLU A 122 -1.07 26.95 35.06
N SER A 123 -1.02 27.81 36.09
CA SER A 123 -1.05 27.36 37.49
C SER A 123 -2.36 26.68 37.87
N VAL A 124 -3.49 27.13 37.31
CA VAL A 124 -4.81 26.52 37.57
C VAL A 124 -4.92 25.19 36.84
N LEU A 125 -4.54 25.13 35.57
CA LEU A 125 -4.51 23.89 34.82
C LEU A 125 -3.53 22.87 35.43
N GLY A 126 -2.45 23.34 36.08
CA GLY A 126 -1.48 22.54 36.80
C GLY A 126 -1.96 21.96 38.13
N GLU A 127 -3.10 22.41 38.67
CA GLU A 127 -3.73 21.77 39.81
C GLU A 127 -4.28 20.40 39.39
N THR A 128 -3.94 19.35 40.14
CA THR A 128 -4.28 17.96 39.79
C THR A 128 -5.78 17.74 39.64
N GLY A 129 -6.57 18.45 40.45
CA GLY A 129 -8.04 18.48 40.38
C GLY A 129 -8.57 18.92 39.01
N TRP A 130 -7.83 19.76 38.28
CA TRP A 130 -8.17 20.21 36.92
C TRP A 130 -7.39 19.47 35.84
N THR A 131 -6.10 19.19 36.07
CA THR A 131 -5.22 18.56 35.10
C THR A 131 -5.75 17.21 34.61
N GLN A 132 -6.15 16.34 35.53
CA GLN A 132 -6.56 14.97 35.19
C GLN A 132 -7.89 14.93 34.43
N PRO A 133 -8.95 15.66 34.86
CA PRO A 133 -10.16 15.80 34.06
C PRO A 133 -9.90 16.46 32.70
N ALA A 134 -9.02 17.46 32.62
CA ALA A 134 -8.70 18.14 31.37
C ALA A 134 -8.04 17.20 30.35
N LEU A 135 -7.07 16.39 30.80
CA LEU A 135 -6.44 15.36 29.96
C LEU A 135 -7.45 14.31 29.52
N PHE A 136 -8.29 13.82 30.44
CA PHE A 136 -9.35 12.88 30.10
C PHE A 136 -10.29 13.44 29.02
N ALA A 137 -10.77 14.67 29.20
CA ALA A 137 -11.68 15.30 28.24
C ALA A 137 -11.05 15.51 26.87
N PHE A 138 -9.80 16.00 26.83
CA PHE A 138 -9.05 16.21 25.61
C PHE A 138 -8.81 14.89 24.85
N GLU A 139 -8.32 13.87 25.55
CA GLU A 139 -7.93 12.59 24.94
C GLU A 139 -9.15 11.79 24.45
N VAL A 140 -10.27 11.83 25.19
CA VAL A 140 -11.54 11.25 24.72
C VAL A 140 -12.03 11.98 23.47
N ALA A 141 -12.03 13.32 23.45
CA ALA A 141 -12.48 14.08 22.29
C ALA A 141 -11.60 13.83 21.05
N LEU A 142 -10.28 13.77 21.23
CA LEU A 142 -9.34 13.47 20.16
C LEU A 142 -9.50 12.04 19.64
N PHE A 143 -9.70 11.05 20.54
CA PHE A 143 -10.00 9.68 20.12
C PHE A 143 -11.28 9.59 19.31
N ARG A 144 -12.36 10.26 19.73
CA ARG A 144 -13.64 10.28 18.99
C ARG A 144 -13.50 10.89 17.61
N LEU A 145 -12.70 11.95 17.46
CA LEU A 145 -12.41 12.53 16.14
C LEU A 145 -11.69 11.51 15.24
N VAL A 146 -10.64 10.88 15.75
CA VAL A 146 -9.86 9.87 15.00
C VAL A 146 -10.70 8.64 14.64
N GLU A 147 -11.52 8.16 15.58
CA GLU A 147 -12.46 7.06 15.40
C GLU A 147 -13.50 7.39 14.33
N SER A 148 -13.96 8.64 14.24
CA SER A 148 -14.92 9.08 13.22
C SER A 148 -14.37 9.01 11.79
N TRP A 149 -13.04 9.01 11.64
CA TRP A 149 -12.35 8.77 10.37
C TRP A 149 -12.04 7.29 10.13
N GLY A 150 -12.70 6.39 10.87
CA GLY A 150 -12.59 4.95 10.67
C GLY A 150 -11.27 4.33 11.15
N VAL A 151 -10.42 5.08 11.85
CA VAL A 151 -9.20 4.54 12.46
C VAL A 151 -9.60 3.70 13.67
N ARG A 152 -9.32 2.39 13.60
CA ARG A 152 -9.71 1.41 14.62
C ARG A 152 -8.45 0.72 15.17
N PRO A 153 -8.11 0.92 16.45
CA PRO A 153 -7.02 0.18 17.07
C PRO A 153 -7.41 -1.27 17.37
N ASP A 154 -6.42 -2.16 17.38
CA ASP A 154 -6.53 -3.53 17.89
C ASP A 154 -6.35 -3.56 19.41
N PHE A 155 -5.52 -2.67 19.94
CA PHE A 155 -5.22 -2.54 21.36
C PHE A 155 -5.20 -1.09 21.83
N VAL A 156 -5.50 -0.88 23.11
CA VAL A 156 -5.24 0.39 23.79
C VAL A 156 -4.43 0.20 25.07
N ALA A 157 -3.73 1.24 25.49
CA ALA A 157 -3.09 1.32 26.80
C ALA A 157 -3.09 2.78 27.29
N GLY A 158 -2.90 3.01 28.58
CA GLY A 158 -2.85 4.36 29.12
C GLY A 158 -1.82 4.52 30.22
N HIS A 159 -1.20 5.70 30.30
CA HIS A 159 -0.22 6.03 31.33
C HIS A 159 -0.90 6.77 32.47
N SER A 160 -0.94 6.18 33.67
CA SER A 160 -1.60 6.81 34.84
C SER A 160 -3.07 7.17 34.53
N VAL A 161 -3.44 8.45 34.55
CA VAL A 161 -4.80 8.91 34.22
C VAL A 161 -5.26 8.49 32.82
N GLY A 162 -4.34 8.33 31.85
CA GLY A 162 -4.66 7.83 30.51
C GLY A 162 -5.27 6.42 30.52
N GLU A 163 -5.07 5.63 31.57
CA GLU A 163 -5.69 4.30 31.68
C GLU A 163 -7.20 4.39 31.94
N LEU A 164 -7.68 5.48 32.56
CA LEU A 164 -9.11 5.78 32.66
C LEU A 164 -9.70 6.15 31.29
N VAL A 165 -8.93 6.81 30.43
CA VAL A 165 -9.31 7.07 29.03
C VAL A 165 -9.41 5.73 28.28
N ALA A 166 -8.40 4.87 28.39
CA ALA A 166 -8.40 3.53 27.80
C ALA A 166 -9.62 2.70 28.24
N ALA A 167 -9.94 2.71 29.53
CA ALA A 167 -11.13 2.03 30.07
C ALA A 167 -12.44 2.64 29.52
N HIS A 168 -12.51 3.96 29.35
CA HIS A 168 -13.69 4.60 28.79
C HIS A 168 -13.90 4.25 27.30
N VAL A 169 -12.87 4.41 26.47
CA VAL A 169 -13.00 4.21 25.01
C VAL A 169 -13.28 2.75 24.64
N THR A 170 -12.87 1.81 25.50
CA THR A 170 -13.17 0.37 25.35
C THR A 170 -14.48 -0.07 26.00
N GLY A 171 -15.24 0.87 26.57
CA GLY A 171 -16.55 0.64 27.16
C GLY A 171 -16.53 0.00 28.55
N VAL A 172 -15.36 -0.24 29.15
CA VAL A 172 -15.25 -0.71 30.56
C VAL A 172 -15.96 0.28 31.48
N LEU A 173 -15.76 1.57 31.23
CA LEU A 173 -16.46 2.67 31.91
C LEU A 173 -17.29 3.44 30.88
N ASP A 174 -18.59 3.58 31.13
CA ASP A 174 -19.36 4.58 30.39
C ASP A 174 -18.91 6.00 30.79
N LEU A 175 -19.33 7.02 30.04
CA LEU A 175 -18.82 8.38 30.26
C LEU A 175 -19.16 8.92 31.66
N GLY A 176 -20.35 8.60 32.18
CA GLY A 176 -20.78 9.04 33.51
C GLY A 176 -19.94 8.42 34.61
N GLU A 177 -19.73 7.11 34.53
CA GLU A 177 -18.91 6.36 35.47
C GLU A 177 -17.42 6.75 35.39
N ALA A 178 -16.89 6.93 34.18
CA ALA A 178 -15.52 7.43 33.97
C ALA A 178 -15.35 8.83 34.58
N GLY A 179 -16.30 9.73 34.33
CA GLY A 179 -16.27 11.10 34.87
C GLY A 179 -16.26 11.13 36.40
N ARG A 180 -17.08 10.29 37.05
CA ARG A 180 -17.09 10.13 38.52
C ARG A 180 -15.74 9.68 39.04
N LEU A 181 -15.16 8.65 38.43
CA LEU A 181 -13.90 8.08 38.89
C LEU A 181 -12.72 9.03 38.66
N VAL A 182 -12.67 9.71 37.50
CA VAL A 182 -11.65 10.72 37.18
C VAL A 182 -11.74 11.92 38.14
N ALA A 183 -12.93 12.47 38.36
CA ALA A 183 -13.11 13.61 39.26
C ALA A 183 -12.75 13.25 40.71
N ALA A 184 -13.18 12.08 41.20
CA ALA A 184 -12.82 11.61 42.53
C ALA A 184 -11.31 11.39 42.67
N ARG A 185 -10.66 10.72 41.72
CA ARG A 185 -9.21 10.51 41.71
C ARG A 185 -8.47 11.85 41.77
N ALA A 186 -8.83 12.78 40.89
CA ALA A 186 -8.19 14.08 40.77
C ALA A 186 -8.34 14.92 42.05
N GLY A 187 -9.56 15.01 42.59
CA GLY A 187 -9.85 15.78 43.80
C GLY A 187 -9.19 15.19 45.05
N LEU A 188 -9.25 13.87 45.22
CA LEU A 188 -8.64 13.21 46.37
C LEU A 188 -7.10 13.28 46.34
N MET A 189 -6.49 13.14 45.15
CA MET A 189 -5.05 13.35 44.98
C MET A 189 -4.65 14.79 45.28
N GLN A 190 -5.44 15.77 44.83
CA GLN A 190 -5.19 17.19 45.07
C GLN A 190 -5.28 17.56 46.57
N ALA A 191 -6.11 16.85 47.34
CA ALA A 191 -6.32 17.12 48.76
C ALA A 191 -5.21 16.56 49.67
N LEU A 192 -4.31 15.73 49.14
CA LEU A 192 -3.19 15.20 49.90
C LEU A 192 -2.19 16.31 50.30
N PRO A 193 -1.38 16.09 51.35
CA PRO A 193 -0.33 17.02 51.70
C PRO A 193 0.69 17.22 50.58
N ALA A 194 1.08 18.49 50.37
CA ALA A 194 2.20 18.83 49.50
C ALA A 194 3.55 18.36 50.09
N GLY A 195 4.61 18.34 49.27
CA GLY A 195 5.98 17.94 49.66
C GLY A 195 6.45 16.60 49.12
N GLY A 196 5.59 15.92 48.35
CA GLY A 196 6.00 14.79 47.52
C GLY A 196 6.66 15.26 46.23
N VAL A 197 7.65 14.50 45.75
CA VAL A 197 8.40 14.82 44.53
C VAL A 197 8.41 13.65 43.58
N MET A 198 8.56 13.91 42.29
CA MET A 198 8.79 12.88 41.28
C MET A 198 10.05 13.21 40.47
N VAL A 199 10.93 12.23 40.28
CA VAL A 199 12.21 12.41 39.59
C VAL A 199 12.43 11.29 38.58
N ALA A 200 12.55 11.66 37.31
CA ALA A 200 13.01 10.75 36.26
C ALA A 200 14.51 10.52 36.39
N VAL A 201 14.93 9.26 36.34
CA VAL A 201 16.30 8.80 36.50
C VAL A 201 16.67 7.90 35.33
N GLU A 202 17.83 8.17 34.73
CA GLU A 202 18.42 7.28 33.73
C GLU A 202 19.11 6.09 34.41
N ALA A 203 18.32 5.13 34.86
CA ALA A 203 18.75 3.91 35.52
C ALA A 203 17.77 2.77 35.21
N THR A 204 18.20 1.53 35.42
CA THR A 204 17.33 0.34 35.36
C THR A 204 16.44 0.26 36.61
N GLU A 205 15.30 -0.43 36.52
CA GLU A 205 14.45 -0.66 37.69
C GLU A 205 15.20 -1.38 38.82
N ALA A 206 16.03 -2.37 38.47
CA ALA A 206 16.81 -3.13 39.46
C ALA A 206 17.79 -2.24 40.24
N GLU A 207 18.49 -1.31 39.56
CA GLU A 207 19.37 -0.34 40.22
C GLU A 207 18.59 0.58 41.15
N VAL A 208 17.41 1.05 40.72
CA VAL A 208 16.56 1.95 41.51
C VAL A 208 16.00 1.23 42.74
N LEU A 209 15.48 0.01 42.60
CA LEU A 209 14.98 -0.78 43.72
C LEU A 209 16.08 -1.09 44.74
N ALA A 210 17.29 -1.41 44.27
CA ALA A 210 18.45 -1.60 45.15
C ALA A 210 18.83 -0.32 45.92
N ALA A 211 18.70 0.85 45.28
CA ALA A 211 18.97 2.15 45.92
C ALA A 211 17.88 2.57 46.92
N ILE A 212 16.62 2.22 46.67
CA ILE A 212 15.51 2.43 47.62
C ILE A 212 15.79 1.65 48.91
N GLY A 213 16.11 0.35 48.81
CA GLY A 213 16.37 -0.50 49.96
C GLY A 213 15.18 -0.52 50.94
N ASP A 214 15.45 -0.30 52.23
CA ASP A 214 14.43 -0.35 53.29
C ASP A 214 13.54 0.91 53.34
N ARG A 215 13.66 1.84 52.40
CA ARG A 215 12.91 3.11 52.35
C ARG A 215 11.59 3.03 51.59
N GLY A 216 11.11 1.81 51.28
CA GLY A 216 9.91 1.57 50.48
C GLY A 216 8.62 2.21 51.03
N ASP A 217 8.58 2.53 52.33
CA ASP A 217 7.46 3.21 52.98
C ASP A 217 7.41 4.73 52.69
N ALA A 218 8.50 5.31 52.18
CA ALA A 218 8.60 6.74 51.88
C ALA A 218 8.85 7.04 50.40
N VAL A 219 9.43 6.10 49.65
CA VAL A 219 9.78 6.24 48.24
C VAL A 219 9.41 4.98 47.47
N GLY A 220 8.77 5.16 46.32
CA GLY A 220 8.44 4.10 45.38
C GLY A 220 8.98 4.38 43.98
N VAL A 221 8.84 3.37 43.12
CA VAL A 221 8.94 3.54 41.68
C VAL A 221 7.56 3.95 41.17
N ALA A 222 7.45 5.13 40.58
CA ALA A 222 6.22 5.62 40.01
C ALA A 222 5.93 5.07 38.62
N ALA A 223 6.99 4.87 37.83
CA ALA A 223 6.87 4.41 36.45
C ALA A 223 8.18 3.77 35.98
N VAL A 224 8.04 2.72 35.18
CA VAL A 224 9.11 2.16 34.35
C VAL A 224 8.74 2.43 32.91
N ASN A 225 9.33 3.48 32.36
CA ASN A 225 9.01 4.01 31.03
C ASN A 225 9.91 3.43 29.92
N GLY A 226 11.03 2.81 30.31
CA GLY A 226 11.93 2.11 29.39
C GLY A 226 13.03 1.37 30.14
N PRO A 227 13.91 0.62 29.45
CA PRO A 227 14.95 -0.20 30.06
C PRO A 227 15.89 0.56 31.00
N SER A 228 16.11 1.84 30.71
CA SER A 228 16.93 2.76 31.51
C SER A 228 16.22 4.09 31.79
N ALA A 229 14.88 4.07 31.90
CA ALA A 229 14.07 5.26 32.11
C ALA A 229 13.02 4.99 33.21
N VAL A 230 13.39 5.29 34.45
CA VAL A 230 12.57 5.03 35.65
C VAL A 230 12.20 6.34 36.32
N VAL A 231 11.02 6.42 36.91
CA VAL A 231 10.59 7.58 37.69
C VAL A 231 10.45 7.15 39.15
N LEU A 232 11.16 7.85 40.03
CA LEU A 232 11.00 7.77 41.48
C LEU A 232 9.92 8.74 41.94
N SER A 233 9.16 8.35 42.97
CA SER A 233 8.22 9.24 43.64
C SER A 233 8.18 8.97 45.14
N GLY A 234 8.10 10.03 45.95
CA GLY A 234 8.04 9.91 47.40
C GLY A 234 8.24 11.22 48.12
N ALA A 235 8.52 11.15 49.42
CA ALA A 235 8.92 12.30 50.22
C ALA A 235 10.24 12.89 49.71
N GLU A 236 10.34 14.22 49.62
CA GLU A 236 11.49 14.93 49.05
C GLU A 236 12.84 14.44 49.60
N ASP A 237 13.04 14.53 50.92
CA ASP A 237 14.29 14.14 51.58
C ASP A 237 14.67 12.68 51.29
N ALA A 238 13.68 11.78 51.31
CA ALA A 238 13.91 10.36 51.07
C ALA A 238 14.26 10.08 49.60
N VAL A 239 13.66 10.80 48.65
CA VAL A 239 14.05 10.72 47.23
C VAL A 239 15.47 11.23 47.04
N GLU A 240 15.85 12.34 47.67
CA GLU A 240 17.22 12.87 47.59
C GLU A 240 18.28 11.88 48.12
N GLU A 241 17.98 11.17 49.22
CA GLU A 241 18.85 10.09 49.72
C GLU A 241 19.03 8.96 48.70
N VAL A 242 17.94 8.52 48.06
CA VAL A 242 18.00 7.48 47.02
C VAL A 242 18.81 7.96 45.81
N LEU A 243 18.64 9.21 45.39
CA LEU A 243 19.40 9.79 44.29
C LEU A 243 20.89 9.91 44.61
N SER A 244 21.26 10.11 45.88
CA SER A 244 22.67 10.10 46.32
C SER A 244 23.33 8.74 46.05
N ALA A 245 22.62 7.64 46.29
CA ALA A 245 23.09 6.29 45.97
C ALA A 245 23.19 6.03 44.45
N LEU A 246 22.46 6.81 43.63
CA LEU A 246 22.49 6.77 42.17
C LEU A 246 23.35 7.90 41.57
N SER A 247 24.36 8.37 42.33
CA SER A 247 25.26 9.43 41.86
C SER A 247 25.88 9.13 40.50
N GLY A 248 25.94 10.14 39.63
CA GLY A 248 26.46 10.02 38.27
C GLY A 248 25.42 9.63 37.21
N ARG A 249 24.19 9.29 37.58
CA ARG A 249 23.07 9.12 36.63
C ARG A 249 22.48 10.47 36.25
N ARG A 250 21.95 10.58 35.02
CA ARG A 250 21.15 11.74 34.63
C ARG A 250 19.81 11.69 35.36
N VAL A 251 19.43 12.81 35.97
CA VAL A 251 18.18 12.96 36.71
C VAL A 251 17.45 14.21 36.24
N ARG A 252 16.12 14.17 36.24
CA ARG A 252 15.26 15.32 35.94
C ARG A 252 14.06 15.30 36.88
N ARG A 253 13.91 16.34 37.70
CA ARG A 253 12.71 16.55 38.50
C ARG A 253 11.52 16.85 37.58
N LEU A 254 10.38 16.23 37.86
CA LEU A 254 9.15 16.46 37.11
C LEU A 254 8.35 17.59 37.75
N GLU A 255 7.73 18.42 36.92
CA GLU A 255 6.88 19.53 37.37
C GLU A 255 5.49 18.99 37.69
N VAL A 256 5.34 18.45 38.89
CA VAL A 256 4.09 17.92 39.43
C VAL A 256 3.91 18.38 40.87
N SER A 257 2.67 18.46 41.33
CA SER A 257 2.32 18.94 42.66
C SER A 257 2.50 17.90 43.77
N HIS A 258 2.47 16.61 43.42
CA HIS A 258 2.50 15.49 44.37
C HIS A 258 3.34 14.33 43.85
N ALA A 259 3.71 13.42 44.76
CA ALA A 259 4.38 12.16 44.44
C ALA A 259 3.36 11.07 44.06
N PHE A 260 2.86 11.09 42.83
CA PHE A 260 1.93 10.05 42.35
C PHE A 260 2.60 8.67 42.32
N HIS A 261 1.79 7.60 42.40
CA HIS A 261 2.26 6.20 42.35
C HIS A 261 3.31 5.90 43.43
N SER A 262 3.02 6.35 44.66
CA SER A 262 3.94 6.28 45.80
C SER A 262 3.18 6.00 47.10
N PRO A 263 3.88 5.63 48.20
CA PRO A 263 3.28 5.54 49.53
C PRO A 263 2.51 6.79 49.97
N LEU A 264 2.85 7.98 49.44
CA LEU A 264 2.13 9.21 49.78
C LEU A 264 0.69 9.24 49.24
N MET A 265 0.31 8.30 48.36
CA MET A 265 -1.08 8.14 47.92
C MET A 265 -1.95 7.38 48.94
N ASP A 266 -1.38 6.69 49.92
CA ASP A 266 -2.11 5.82 50.85
C ASP A 266 -3.26 6.54 51.56
N GLY A 267 -3.07 7.82 51.87
CA GLY A 267 -4.06 8.67 52.56
C GLY A 267 -5.37 8.87 51.80
N MET A 268 -5.40 8.70 50.48
CA MET A 268 -6.61 8.85 49.67
C MET A 268 -7.30 7.53 49.32
N LEU A 269 -6.62 6.39 49.49
CA LEU A 269 -7.02 5.14 48.84
C LEU A 269 -8.37 4.61 49.30
N GLU A 270 -8.74 4.77 50.57
CA GLU A 270 -10.01 4.25 51.10
C GLU A 270 -11.22 5.06 50.64
N GLU A 271 -11.09 6.39 50.57
CA GLU A 271 -12.13 7.27 50.04
C GLU A 271 -12.32 7.02 48.54
N PHE A 272 -11.22 6.86 47.80
CA PHE A 272 -11.29 6.51 46.39
C PHE A 272 -11.89 5.12 46.16
N ARG A 273 -11.53 4.13 47.00
CA ARG A 273 -12.14 2.79 46.95
C ARG A 273 -13.64 2.84 47.14
N SER A 274 -14.13 3.72 48.03
CA SER A 274 -15.56 3.89 48.27
C SER A 274 -16.28 4.36 47.01
N VAL A 275 -15.74 5.35 46.30
CA VAL A 275 -16.28 5.79 45.01
C VAL A 275 -16.19 4.68 43.95
N ALA A 276 -15.04 4.02 43.83
CA ALA A 276 -14.82 2.98 42.83
C ALA A 276 -15.73 1.75 43.03
N LYS A 277 -16.20 1.46 44.25
CA LYS A 277 -17.19 0.41 44.51
C LYS A 277 -18.60 0.74 44.01
N GLU A 278 -18.92 2.02 43.87
CA GLU A 278 -20.22 2.48 43.36
C GLU A 278 -20.27 2.52 41.83
N VAL A 279 -19.09 2.48 41.20
CA VAL A 279 -18.93 2.51 39.75
C VAL A 279 -19.32 1.18 39.12
N ARG A 280 -20.00 1.26 37.97
CA ARG A 280 -20.29 0.09 37.14
C ARG A 280 -19.18 -0.15 36.12
N TYR A 281 -18.64 -1.37 36.12
CA TYR A 281 -17.66 -1.83 35.14
C TYR A 281 -18.26 -2.82 34.16
N ASN A 282 -17.99 -2.64 32.87
CA ASN A 282 -18.36 -3.57 31.80
C ASN A 282 -17.14 -4.34 31.29
N ALA A 283 -17.37 -5.36 30.46
CA ALA A 283 -16.29 -6.03 29.73
C ALA A 283 -15.76 -5.11 28.62
N PRO A 284 -14.43 -5.07 28.38
CA PRO A 284 -13.86 -4.28 27.30
C PRO A 284 -14.27 -4.84 25.93
N ASN A 285 -14.52 -3.96 24.97
CA ASN A 285 -14.86 -4.33 23.58
C ASN A 285 -13.63 -4.43 22.64
N LEU A 286 -12.44 -4.09 23.13
CA LEU A 286 -11.15 -4.13 22.46
C LEU A 286 -10.07 -4.60 23.44
N GLY A 287 -8.90 -5.03 22.95
CA GLY A 287 -7.79 -5.42 23.82
C GLY A 287 -7.28 -4.21 24.61
N VAL A 288 -7.12 -4.34 25.92
CA VAL A 288 -6.48 -3.32 26.77
C VAL A 288 -5.21 -3.93 27.34
N VAL A 289 -4.06 -3.27 27.16
CA VAL A 289 -2.83 -3.62 27.86
C VAL A 289 -2.74 -2.76 29.12
N SER A 290 -2.89 -3.41 30.27
CA SER A 290 -2.84 -2.79 31.58
C SER A 290 -1.43 -2.28 31.86
N THR A 291 -1.29 -1.03 32.26
CA THR A 291 0.01 -0.50 32.70
C THR A 291 0.27 -0.73 34.18
N VAL A 292 -0.66 -1.33 34.92
CA VAL A 292 -0.41 -1.87 36.26
C VAL A 292 0.31 -3.22 36.17
N THR A 293 -0.14 -4.10 35.26
CA THR A 293 0.36 -5.47 35.16
C THR A 293 1.38 -5.67 34.03
N GLY A 294 1.44 -4.75 33.06
CA GLY A 294 2.29 -4.85 31.88
C GLY A 294 1.80 -5.86 30.82
N ARG A 295 0.64 -6.49 31.03
CA ARG A 295 0.06 -7.53 30.14
C ARG A 295 -1.32 -7.13 29.62
N VAL A 296 -1.85 -7.90 28.67
CA VAL A 296 -3.26 -7.80 28.26
C VAL A 296 -4.15 -8.05 29.48
N ALA A 297 -5.12 -7.16 29.69
CA ALA A 297 -6.08 -7.24 30.78
C ALA A 297 -7.02 -8.44 30.58
N GLU A 298 -7.22 -9.23 31.63
CA GLU A 298 -8.03 -10.44 31.61
C GLU A 298 -8.93 -10.54 32.86
N GLY A 299 -10.05 -11.26 32.74
CA GLY A 299 -10.93 -11.50 33.88
C GLY A 299 -11.50 -10.21 34.49
N GLU A 300 -11.13 -9.94 35.74
CA GLU A 300 -11.59 -8.79 36.54
C GLU A 300 -10.60 -7.61 36.52
N ASP A 301 -9.51 -7.69 35.73
CA ASP A 301 -8.64 -6.54 35.47
C ASP A 301 -9.47 -5.38 34.90
N LEU A 302 -9.21 -4.15 35.35
CA LEU A 302 -9.97 -2.91 35.04
C LEU A 302 -11.43 -2.89 35.55
N ARG A 303 -11.97 -4.03 36.00
CA ARG A 303 -13.39 -4.24 36.30
C ARG A 303 -13.70 -4.32 37.79
N SER A 304 -12.78 -3.87 38.63
CA SER A 304 -12.93 -3.89 40.08
C SER A 304 -12.38 -2.62 40.72
N ALA A 305 -13.01 -2.21 41.83
CA ALA A 305 -12.51 -1.08 42.63
C ALA A 305 -11.06 -1.30 43.09
N ASP A 306 -10.71 -2.53 43.43
CA ASP A 306 -9.38 -2.90 43.89
C ASP A 306 -8.32 -2.65 42.82
N TYR A 307 -8.63 -2.95 41.55
CA TYR A 307 -7.74 -2.62 40.42
C TYR A 307 -7.41 -1.14 40.39
N TRP A 308 -8.41 -0.27 40.47
CA TRP A 308 -8.22 1.19 40.37
C TRP A 308 -7.49 1.77 41.59
N VAL A 309 -7.69 1.20 42.78
CA VAL A 309 -6.90 1.57 43.95
C VAL A 309 -5.44 1.16 43.79
N THR A 310 -5.17 -0.05 43.30
CA THR A 310 -3.82 -0.50 42.95
C THR A 310 -3.21 0.40 41.87
N GLN A 311 -3.99 0.80 40.86
CA GLN A 311 -3.54 1.66 39.77
C GLN A 311 -3.06 3.05 40.22
N VAL A 312 -3.64 3.60 41.28
CA VAL A 312 -3.20 4.87 41.87
C VAL A 312 -1.86 4.73 42.60
N ARG A 313 -1.62 3.56 43.19
CA ARG A 313 -0.56 3.34 44.17
C ARG A 313 0.69 2.69 43.56
N GLU A 314 0.51 1.78 42.61
CA GLU A 314 1.58 0.98 42.01
C GLU A 314 2.21 1.64 40.79
N ALA A 315 3.41 1.18 40.44
CA ALA A 315 4.18 1.72 39.34
C ALA A 315 3.49 1.52 37.97
N VAL A 316 3.55 2.55 37.13
CA VAL A 316 3.15 2.45 35.71
C VAL A 316 4.20 1.68 34.92
N ARG A 317 3.91 0.43 34.53
CA ARG A 317 4.69 -0.50 33.70
C ARG A 317 4.60 -0.18 32.20
N TYR A 318 4.90 1.07 31.81
CA TYR A 318 4.73 1.49 30.41
C TYR A 318 5.65 0.75 29.44
N ALA A 319 6.91 0.47 29.83
CA ALA A 319 7.84 -0.29 29.00
C ALA A 319 7.35 -1.73 28.72
N ASP A 320 6.80 -2.37 29.75
CA ASP A 320 6.25 -3.72 29.64
C ASP A 320 5.01 -3.71 28.76
N ALA A 321 4.13 -2.71 28.92
CA ALA A 321 2.96 -2.57 28.07
C ALA A 321 3.32 -2.39 26.58
N VAL A 322 4.30 -1.55 26.25
CA VAL A 322 4.79 -1.37 24.87
C VAL A 322 5.41 -2.66 24.32
N THR A 323 6.16 -3.39 25.14
CA THR A 323 6.73 -4.69 24.77
C THR A 323 5.64 -5.72 24.49
N THR A 324 4.63 -5.80 25.37
CA THR A 324 3.46 -6.67 25.19
C THR A 324 2.70 -6.34 23.91
N LEU A 325 2.48 -5.05 23.60
CA LEU A 325 1.83 -4.64 22.35
C LEU A 325 2.60 -5.17 21.14
N TYR A 326 3.92 -4.98 21.12
CA TYR A 326 4.79 -5.49 20.05
C TYR A 326 4.68 -7.01 19.90
N ASP A 327 4.75 -7.74 21.02
CA ASP A 327 4.69 -9.20 21.04
C ASP A 327 3.34 -9.74 20.55
N HIS A 328 2.27 -8.94 20.68
CA HIS A 328 0.94 -9.22 20.13
C HIS A 328 0.77 -8.76 18.67
N GLY A 329 1.86 -8.42 17.99
CA GLY A 329 1.87 -8.11 16.56
C GLY A 329 1.55 -6.65 16.22
N VAL A 330 1.48 -5.75 17.20
CA VAL A 330 1.35 -4.31 16.96
C VAL A 330 2.63 -3.79 16.31
N ARG A 331 2.48 -3.06 15.20
CA ARG A 331 3.60 -2.41 14.48
C ARG A 331 3.43 -0.91 14.39
N THR A 332 2.26 -0.39 14.71
CA THR A 332 1.99 1.05 14.77
C THR A 332 1.42 1.40 16.13
N VAL A 333 2.10 2.29 16.85
CA VAL A 333 1.65 2.83 18.14
C VAL A 333 1.35 4.31 17.97
N VAL A 334 0.17 4.73 18.38
CA VAL A 334 -0.30 6.12 18.23
C VAL A 334 -0.58 6.73 19.58
N GLU A 335 0.07 7.84 19.89
CA GLU A 335 -0.22 8.62 21.09
C GLU A 335 -1.36 9.59 20.84
N ILE A 336 -2.39 9.47 21.67
CA ILE A 336 -3.47 10.43 21.84
C ILE A 336 -3.26 11.11 23.18
N GLY A 337 -2.81 12.35 23.09
CA GLY A 337 -2.47 13.22 24.21
C GLY A 337 -2.13 14.61 23.66
N PRO A 338 -1.95 15.63 24.51
CA PRO A 338 -1.66 16.99 24.06
C PRO A 338 -0.23 17.20 23.52
N GLY A 339 0.60 16.15 23.52
CA GLY A 339 1.99 16.17 23.08
C GLY A 339 2.51 14.81 22.63
N GLY A 340 3.83 14.61 22.72
CA GLY A 340 4.52 13.42 22.19
C GLY A 340 5.41 12.69 23.20
N VAL A 341 5.06 12.73 24.49
CA VAL A 341 5.91 12.18 25.56
C VAL A 341 5.94 10.67 25.49
N LEU A 342 4.78 10.02 25.39
CA LEU A 342 4.70 8.56 25.29
C LEU A 342 5.33 8.05 24.00
N THR A 343 5.24 8.82 22.92
CA THR A 343 5.88 8.54 21.64
C THR A 343 7.39 8.41 21.79
N ALA A 344 8.03 9.39 22.45
CA ALA A 344 9.47 9.33 22.70
C ALA A 344 9.87 8.13 23.58
N LEU A 345 9.06 7.79 24.58
CA LEU A 345 9.30 6.65 25.46
C LEU A 345 9.15 5.31 24.72
N ALA A 346 8.08 5.13 23.94
CA ALA A 346 7.86 3.93 23.14
C ALA A 346 8.92 3.76 22.05
N GLN A 347 9.40 4.85 21.43
CA GLN A 347 10.53 4.81 20.51
C GLN A 347 11.81 4.30 21.18
N SER A 348 12.05 4.68 22.43
CA SER A 348 13.19 4.18 23.21
C SER A 348 13.06 2.68 23.51
N VAL A 349 11.87 2.22 23.91
CA VAL A 349 11.60 0.79 24.15
C VAL A 349 11.76 -0.04 22.88
N LEU A 350 11.35 0.51 21.74
CA LEU A 350 11.35 -0.17 20.44
C LEU A 350 12.58 0.18 19.58
N ALA A 351 13.64 0.76 20.15
CA ALA A 351 14.79 1.27 19.40
C ALA A 351 15.47 0.21 18.52
N ASP A 352 15.47 -1.04 18.95
CA ASP A 352 16.04 -2.18 18.20
C ASP A 352 15.04 -2.84 17.23
N ARG A 353 13.86 -2.24 17.04
CA ARG A 353 12.75 -2.79 16.24
C ARG A 353 12.43 -1.90 15.04
N ASP A 354 13.25 -2.05 14.00
CA ASP A 354 13.17 -1.29 12.74
C ASP A 354 11.85 -1.45 11.98
N ASP A 355 11.00 -2.42 12.37
CA ASP A 355 9.70 -2.72 11.75
C ASP A 355 8.53 -1.94 12.35
N THR A 356 8.75 -1.12 13.38
CA THR A 356 7.71 -0.37 14.09
C THR A 356 7.58 1.08 13.62
N THR A 357 6.47 1.71 13.99
CA THR A 357 6.24 3.16 13.86
C THR A 357 5.50 3.65 15.09
N VAL A 358 5.99 4.75 15.68
CA VAL A 358 5.37 5.40 16.83
C VAL A 358 5.09 6.85 16.47
N GLN A 359 3.85 7.29 16.65
CA GLN A 359 3.38 8.60 16.16
C GLN A 359 2.51 9.31 17.19
N ALA A 360 2.86 10.54 17.54
CA ALA A 360 1.97 11.44 18.29
C ALA A 360 1.01 12.15 17.34
N LEU A 361 -0.27 12.25 17.71
CA LEU A 361 -1.23 13.04 16.92
C LEU A 361 -1.20 14.53 17.23
N GLN A 362 -0.51 14.93 18.29
CA GLN A 362 -0.34 16.33 18.68
C GLN A 362 1.09 16.62 19.09
N ARG A 363 1.50 17.85 18.86
CA ARG A 363 2.81 18.38 19.25
C ARG A 363 2.66 19.84 19.62
N SER A 364 3.40 20.27 20.64
CA SER A 364 3.38 21.66 21.11
C SER A 364 4.11 22.64 20.18
N ASP A 365 4.83 22.16 19.18
CA ASP A 365 5.68 22.98 18.29
C ASP A 365 5.03 23.36 16.96
N ARG A 366 3.74 23.08 16.78
CA ARG A 366 3.00 23.32 15.53
C ARG A 366 1.49 23.45 15.77
N PRO A 367 0.72 23.99 14.82
CA PRO A 367 -0.74 24.04 14.90
C PRO A 367 -1.37 22.65 15.07
N GLU A 368 -2.48 22.57 15.80
CA GLU A 368 -3.08 21.30 16.23
C GLU A 368 -3.69 20.53 15.07
N ALA A 369 -4.36 21.23 14.15
CA ALA A 369 -4.93 20.65 12.95
C ALA A 369 -3.84 20.06 12.05
N ASP A 370 -2.72 20.77 11.89
CA ASP A 370 -1.58 20.32 11.08
C ASP A 370 -0.92 19.09 11.71
N ALA A 371 -0.72 19.07 13.02
CA ALA A 371 -0.19 17.92 13.75
C ALA A 371 -1.07 16.68 13.55
N LEU A 372 -2.39 16.85 13.67
CA LEU A 372 -3.36 15.77 13.53
C LEU A 372 -3.37 15.21 12.11
N VAL A 373 -3.50 16.07 11.10
CA VAL A 373 -3.57 15.64 9.69
C VAL A 373 -2.25 14.98 9.26
N ALA A 374 -1.11 15.51 9.68
CA ALA A 374 0.19 14.88 9.43
C ALA A 374 0.32 13.51 10.12
N GLY A 375 -0.20 13.38 11.35
CA GLY A 375 -0.29 12.13 12.08
C GLY A 375 -1.12 11.09 11.32
N ILE A 376 -2.36 11.43 10.93
CA ILE A 376 -3.24 10.54 10.14
C ILE A 376 -2.61 10.18 8.79
N GLY A 377 -1.96 11.13 8.12
CA GLY A 377 -1.21 10.88 6.89
C GLY A 377 -0.10 9.83 7.08
N THR A 378 0.61 9.89 8.21
CA THR A 378 1.62 8.89 8.58
C THR A 378 1.00 7.51 8.79
N LEU A 379 -0.14 7.42 9.49
CA LEU A 379 -0.86 6.16 9.67
C LEU A 379 -1.30 5.56 8.34
N HIS A 380 -1.90 6.38 7.47
CA HIS A 380 -2.30 5.97 6.13
C HIS A 380 -1.12 5.45 5.31
N ALA A 381 0.02 6.15 5.37
CA ALA A 381 1.23 5.74 4.66
C ALA A 381 1.77 4.39 5.16
N ARG A 382 1.57 4.09 6.45
CA ARG A 382 1.97 2.82 7.07
C ARG A 382 1.03 1.65 6.82
N GLY A 383 -0.15 1.91 6.26
CA GLY A 383 -1.11 0.85 5.92
C GLY A 383 -2.40 0.90 6.74
N VAL A 384 -2.50 1.77 7.74
CA VAL A 384 -3.73 1.93 8.54
C VAL A 384 -4.85 2.43 7.64
N SER A 385 -6.01 1.79 7.74
CA SER A 385 -7.21 2.20 7.03
C SER A 385 -7.75 3.51 7.60
N VAL A 386 -8.06 4.43 6.70
CA VAL A 386 -8.69 5.72 7.02
C VAL A 386 -9.91 5.85 6.10
N ASP A 387 -11.06 6.18 6.66
CA ASP A 387 -12.25 6.55 5.92
C ASP A 387 -12.10 7.99 5.42
N TRP A 388 -11.57 8.12 4.21
CA TRP A 388 -11.36 9.41 3.58
C TRP A 388 -12.68 10.10 3.18
N GLU A 389 -13.75 9.36 2.93
CA GLU A 389 -15.06 9.97 2.66
C GLU A 389 -15.57 10.65 3.94
N ALA A 390 -15.40 10.02 5.12
CA ALA A 390 -15.69 10.64 6.42
C ALA A 390 -14.77 11.83 6.72
N PHE A 391 -13.46 11.72 6.42
CA PHE A 391 -12.50 12.82 6.62
C PHE A 391 -12.87 14.08 5.83
N PHE A 392 -13.28 13.94 4.57
CA PHE A 392 -13.66 15.06 3.71
C PHE A 392 -15.14 15.48 3.84
N ALA A 393 -15.92 14.81 4.68
CA ALA A 393 -17.33 15.13 4.87
C ALA A 393 -17.50 16.59 5.36
N GLY A 394 -18.44 17.32 4.75
CA GLY A 394 -18.72 18.72 5.13
C GLY A 394 -17.73 19.76 4.57
N THR A 395 -16.60 19.36 3.97
CA THR A 395 -15.63 20.30 3.37
C THR A 395 -16.12 20.91 2.05
N GLY A 396 -17.13 20.30 1.42
CA GLY A 396 -17.61 20.69 0.08
C GLY A 396 -16.72 20.22 -1.07
N ALA A 397 -15.66 19.45 -0.79
CA ALA A 397 -14.74 18.93 -1.79
C ALA A 397 -15.45 18.06 -2.84
N ARG A 398 -15.00 18.15 -4.08
CA ARG A 398 -15.52 17.45 -5.25
C ARG A 398 -14.42 16.61 -5.89
N ARG A 399 -14.84 15.63 -6.68
CA ARG A 399 -13.90 14.82 -7.48
C ARG A 399 -13.49 15.61 -8.71
N VAL A 400 -12.19 15.73 -8.94
CA VAL A 400 -11.60 16.38 -10.11
C VAL A 400 -10.75 15.39 -10.92
N PRO A 401 -10.59 15.59 -12.24
CA PRO A 401 -9.70 14.76 -13.04
C PRO A 401 -8.26 14.82 -12.54
N LEU A 402 -7.61 13.66 -12.47
CA LEU A 402 -6.22 13.53 -12.03
C LEU A 402 -5.37 12.79 -13.09
N PRO A 403 -4.04 13.00 -13.15
CA PRO A 403 -3.15 12.33 -14.11
C PRO A 403 -3.26 10.81 -14.11
N THR A 404 -3.01 10.15 -15.24
CA THR A 404 -2.91 8.68 -15.24
C THR A 404 -1.65 8.20 -14.51
N TYR A 405 -1.70 6.98 -13.98
CA TYR A 405 -0.58 6.36 -13.28
C TYR A 405 0.67 6.33 -14.17
N ALA A 406 1.81 6.76 -13.61
CA ALA A 406 3.08 6.80 -14.33
C ALA A 406 3.75 5.41 -14.33
N PHE A 407 3.32 4.53 -15.25
CA PHE A 407 3.94 3.21 -15.40
C PHE A 407 5.44 3.33 -15.70
N ARG A 408 6.25 2.48 -15.06
CA ARG A 408 7.67 2.33 -15.41
C ARG A 408 7.76 1.47 -16.67
N HIS A 409 7.78 2.12 -17.82
CA HIS A 409 7.81 1.43 -19.11
C HIS A 409 9.11 0.63 -19.27
N ARG A 410 8.97 -0.67 -19.51
CA ARG A 410 10.06 -1.56 -19.97
C ARG A 410 9.50 -2.37 -21.15
N ARG A 411 10.29 -2.50 -22.22
CA ARG A 411 9.90 -3.27 -23.41
C ARG A 411 9.95 -4.76 -23.06
N TYR A 412 8.79 -5.43 -23.12
CA TYR A 412 8.65 -6.88 -22.89
C TYR A 412 8.10 -7.61 -24.14
N TRP A 413 8.28 -7.02 -25.32
CA TRP A 413 7.84 -7.64 -26.58
C TRP A 413 8.72 -8.85 -26.91
N VAL A 414 8.09 -10.00 -27.18
CA VAL A 414 8.75 -11.17 -27.75
C VAL A 414 8.78 -10.95 -29.26
N ASP A 415 9.97 -10.66 -29.82
CA ASP A 415 10.17 -10.47 -31.26
C ASP A 415 10.17 -11.84 -32.00
N ALA A 416 9.18 -12.68 -31.72
CA ALA A 416 8.98 -13.96 -32.39
C ALA A 416 7.88 -13.77 -33.44
N LEU A 417 8.28 -13.52 -34.69
CA LEU A 417 7.57 -13.83 -35.94
C LEU A 417 8.33 -13.36 -37.20
N ALA A 418 9.40 -12.56 -37.06
CA ALA A 418 10.28 -12.17 -38.17
C ALA A 418 11.41 -13.18 -38.45
N ALA A 419 11.26 -14.46 -38.07
CA ALA A 419 12.26 -15.52 -38.26
C ALA A 419 11.93 -16.43 -39.47
N GLY A 420 11.24 -15.90 -40.48
CA GLY A 420 10.88 -16.61 -41.72
C GLY A 420 11.79 -16.32 -42.92
N SER A 421 12.61 -15.27 -42.87
CA SER A 421 13.62 -14.97 -43.87
C SER A 421 14.96 -14.74 -43.16
N ARG A 422 15.88 -15.69 -43.27
CA ARG A 422 17.30 -15.43 -43.05
C ARG A 422 17.87 -15.12 -44.42
N ASP A 423 18.49 -13.94 -44.57
CA ASP A 423 19.09 -13.38 -45.79
C ASP A 423 19.58 -14.44 -46.78
N ALA A 424 18.81 -14.65 -47.87
CA ALA A 424 19.27 -15.41 -49.03
C ALA A 424 20.59 -14.80 -49.59
N ASP A 425 20.68 -13.47 -49.56
CA ASP A 425 21.84 -12.66 -49.96
C ASP A 425 23.14 -13.10 -49.26
N GLY A 426 23.05 -13.45 -47.96
CA GLY A 426 24.20 -13.88 -47.16
C GLY A 426 24.83 -15.20 -47.62
N PHE A 427 24.10 -15.99 -48.43
CA PHE A 427 24.55 -17.25 -49.01
C PHE A 427 24.88 -17.14 -50.52
N GLY A 428 24.84 -15.93 -51.09
CA GLY A 428 25.02 -15.73 -52.53
C GLY A 428 23.86 -16.27 -53.37
N LEU A 429 22.66 -16.31 -52.77
CA LEU A 429 21.40 -16.66 -53.44
C LEU A 429 20.57 -15.39 -53.60
N ASP A 430 19.71 -15.36 -54.61
CA ASP A 430 18.82 -14.23 -54.83
C ASP A 430 17.56 -14.39 -53.96
N GLY A 431 17.21 -13.37 -53.18
CA GLY A 431 15.92 -13.31 -52.50
C GLY A 431 14.76 -13.20 -53.50
N THR A 432 13.62 -13.79 -53.18
CA THR A 432 12.40 -13.66 -54.00
C THR A 432 11.32 -12.92 -53.21
N ASP A 433 10.60 -12.00 -53.84
CA ASP A 433 9.46 -11.27 -53.25
C ASP A 433 8.19 -12.15 -53.09
N HIS A 434 8.34 -13.49 -53.15
CA HIS A 434 7.24 -14.44 -53.12
C HIS A 434 7.07 -15.04 -51.71
N PRO A 435 5.85 -15.07 -51.14
CA PRO A 435 5.62 -15.42 -49.72
C PRO A 435 5.99 -16.87 -49.36
N LEU A 436 6.06 -17.78 -50.34
CA LEU A 436 6.44 -19.18 -50.13
C LEU A 436 7.85 -19.53 -50.61
N ILE A 437 8.47 -18.73 -51.49
CA ILE A 437 9.80 -19.02 -52.02
C ILE A 437 10.79 -18.21 -51.19
N GLY A 438 11.77 -18.88 -50.62
CA GLY A 438 12.76 -18.25 -49.74
C GLY A 438 13.99 -17.74 -50.49
N ALA A 439 14.40 -18.43 -51.56
CA ALA A 439 15.58 -18.09 -52.34
C ALA A 439 15.56 -18.72 -53.74
N ALA A 440 16.22 -18.06 -54.69
CA ALA A 440 16.51 -18.54 -56.04
C ALA A 440 18.02 -18.72 -56.24
N LEU A 441 18.39 -19.72 -57.06
CA LEU A 441 19.74 -20.00 -57.50
C LEU A 441 19.75 -20.13 -59.03
N PHE A 442 20.60 -19.33 -59.68
CA PHE A 442 20.89 -19.40 -61.10
C PHE A 442 22.34 -19.88 -61.28
N PRO A 443 22.58 -21.15 -61.65
CA PRO A 443 23.93 -21.65 -61.85
C PRO A 443 24.63 -20.88 -62.98
N GLY A 444 25.87 -20.42 -62.75
CA GLY A 444 26.58 -19.61 -63.74
C GLY A 444 27.06 -20.35 -65.00
N ASP A 445 26.91 -21.67 -65.05
CA ASP A 445 27.40 -22.54 -66.13
C ASP A 445 26.31 -23.13 -67.04
N ARG A 446 25.03 -22.87 -66.74
CA ARG A 446 23.86 -23.40 -67.45
C ARG A 446 22.65 -22.50 -67.28
N ASP A 447 21.76 -22.50 -68.26
CA ASP A 447 20.54 -21.69 -68.24
C ASP A 447 19.41 -22.43 -67.49
N GLU A 448 19.64 -22.72 -66.20
CA GLU A 448 18.67 -23.36 -65.30
C GLU A 448 18.37 -22.45 -64.10
N ALA A 449 17.24 -22.65 -63.45
CA ALA A 449 16.92 -21.99 -62.18
C ALA A 449 16.44 -23.00 -61.14
N LEU A 450 16.84 -22.79 -59.88
CA LEU A 450 16.39 -23.57 -58.74
C LEU A 450 15.85 -22.64 -57.65
N PHE A 451 14.57 -22.79 -57.34
CA PHE A 451 13.88 -22.07 -56.26
C PHE A 451 13.71 -22.98 -55.05
N THR A 452 13.93 -22.44 -53.86
CA THR A 452 13.85 -23.19 -52.61
C THR A 452 12.87 -22.57 -51.64
N ALA A 453 12.16 -23.42 -50.90
CA ALA A 453 11.12 -23.03 -49.97
C ALA A 453 11.12 -23.94 -48.74
N ARG A 454 10.62 -23.43 -47.61
CA ARG A 454 10.37 -24.23 -46.40
C ARG A 454 8.92 -24.08 -46.00
N LEU A 455 8.14 -25.15 -46.15
CA LEU A 455 6.71 -25.15 -45.87
C LEU A 455 6.42 -25.80 -44.52
N SER A 456 5.58 -25.17 -43.71
CA SER A 456 5.12 -25.74 -42.44
C SER A 456 3.71 -25.28 -42.13
N ALA A 457 2.84 -26.21 -41.74
CA ALA A 457 1.50 -25.89 -41.27
C ALA A 457 1.49 -24.96 -40.04
N ARG A 458 2.59 -24.91 -39.27
CA ARG A 458 2.74 -23.98 -38.15
C ARG A 458 3.01 -22.54 -38.56
N MET A 459 3.68 -22.36 -39.70
CA MET A 459 4.10 -21.05 -40.19
C MET A 459 3.09 -20.46 -41.16
N ASP A 460 2.30 -21.30 -41.83
CA ASP A 460 1.33 -20.88 -42.84
C ASP A 460 -0.09 -21.40 -42.51
N PRO A 461 -0.96 -20.53 -41.97
CA PRO A 461 -2.34 -20.88 -41.67
C PRO A 461 -3.19 -21.24 -42.89
N LEU A 462 -2.86 -20.72 -44.08
CA LEU A 462 -3.62 -21.01 -45.32
C LEU A 462 -3.33 -22.42 -45.80
N LEU A 463 -2.06 -22.84 -45.76
CA LEU A 463 -1.68 -24.22 -46.03
C LEU A 463 -2.25 -25.17 -44.99
N ALA A 464 -2.26 -24.79 -43.71
CA ALA A 464 -2.83 -25.60 -42.64
C ALA A 464 -4.35 -25.83 -42.79
N ALA A 465 -5.08 -24.89 -43.38
CA ALA A 465 -6.52 -24.96 -43.55
C ALA A 465 -6.98 -25.93 -44.65
N HIS A 466 -6.11 -26.27 -45.62
CA HIS A 466 -6.46 -27.18 -46.70
C HIS A 466 -6.24 -28.63 -46.30
N THR A 467 -7.34 -29.29 -45.89
CA THR A 467 -7.33 -30.69 -45.46
C THR A 467 -8.13 -31.57 -46.42
N VAL A 468 -7.55 -32.70 -46.81
CA VAL A 468 -8.17 -33.71 -47.66
C VAL A 468 -8.06 -35.04 -46.95
N ALA A 469 -9.21 -35.69 -46.71
CA ALA A 469 -9.29 -36.97 -45.99
C ALA A 469 -8.57 -36.99 -44.61
N GLY A 470 -8.49 -35.84 -43.93
CA GLY A 470 -7.87 -35.69 -42.61
C GLY A 470 -6.38 -35.35 -42.62
N GLU A 471 -5.75 -35.26 -43.79
CA GLU A 471 -4.36 -34.84 -43.93
C GLU A 471 -4.26 -33.40 -44.46
N THR A 472 -3.29 -32.62 -43.97
CA THR A 472 -2.99 -31.29 -44.52
C THR A 472 -2.23 -31.46 -45.84
N VAL A 473 -2.89 -31.17 -46.95
CA VAL A 473 -2.32 -31.34 -48.29
C VAL A 473 -2.10 -29.96 -48.90
N VAL A 474 -0.93 -29.68 -49.43
CA VAL A 474 -0.68 -28.43 -50.17
C VAL A 474 -1.62 -28.41 -51.40
N PRO A 475 -2.45 -27.36 -51.56
CA PRO A 475 -3.35 -27.27 -52.71
C PRO A 475 -2.59 -27.32 -54.04
N SER A 476 -3.12 -28.01 -55.05
CA SER A 476 -2.51 -28.01 -56.40
C SER A 476 -2.39 -26.60 -56.99
N ALA A 477 -3.28 -25.68 -56.60
CA ALA A 477 -3.20 -24.27 -56.96
C ALA A 477 -1.91 -23.59 -56.45
N VAL A 478 -1.39 -24.00 -55.28
CA VAL A 478 -0.11 -23.52 -54.77
C VAL A 478 1.05 -24.04 -55.63
N LEU A 479 0.98 -25.29 -56.11
CA LEU A 479 2.00 -25.81 -57.04
C LEU A 479 1.96 -25.07 -58.39
N ALA A 480 0.78 -24.66 -58.84
CA ALA A 480 0.63 -23.82 -60.03
C ALA A 480 1.19 -22.41 -59.81
N GLU A 481 0.90 -21.78 -58.67
CA GLU A 481 1.49 -20.48 -58.29
C GLU A 481 3.02 -20.53 -58.27
N LEU A 482 3.60 -21.59 -57.67
CA LEU A 482 5.04 -21.80 -57.67
C LEU A 482 5.62 -21.99 -59.09
N ALA A 483 4.86 -22.62 -59.98
CA ALA A 483 5.26 -22.78 -61.38
C ALA A 483 5.21 -21.47 -62.16
N VAL A 484 4.17 -20.66 -61.94
CA VAL A 484 4.05 -19.31 -62.52
C VAL A 484 5.20 -18.44 -62.05
N ARG A 485 5.45 -18.37 -60.74
CA ARG A 485 6.55 -17.56 -60.21
C ARG A 485 7.91 -18.01 -60.73
N ALA A 486 8.16 -19.31 -60.81
CA ALA A 486 9.39 -19.84 -61.40
C ALA A 486 9.51 -19.49 -62.91
N GLY A 487 8.38 -19.46 -63.63
CA GLY A 487 8.30 -19.00 -65.01
C GLY A 487 8.66 -17.52 -65.16
N ASP A 488 8.07 -16.65 -64.35
CA ASP A 488 8.35 -15.20 -64.36
C ASP A 488 9.86 -14.90 -64.21
N GLU A 489 10.52 -15.62 -63.29
CA GLU A 489 11.95 -15.48 -63.00
C GLU A 489 12.87 -16.05 -64.10
N THR A 490 12.32 -16.87 -65.01
CA THR A 490 13.06 -17.48 -66.14
C THR A 490 12.60 -16.97 -67.50
N GLY A 491 11.76 -15.93 -67.52
CA GLY A 491 11.24 -15.33 -68.75
C GLY A 491 10.23 -16.22 -69.49
N CYS A 492 9.54 -17.13 -68.80
CA CYS A 492 8.43 -17.90 -69.34
C CYS A 492 7.09 -17.33 -68.84
N SER A 493 6.31 -16.76 -69.76
CA SER A 493 5.03 -16.11 -69.46
C SER A 493 3.83 -17.07 -69.34
N SER A 494 4.02 -18.37 -69.56
CA SER A 494 2.94 -19.36 -69.50
C SER A 494 3.37 -20.73 -68.96
N VAL A 495 2.39 -21.43 -68.36
CA VAL A 495 2.48 -22.84 -67.96
C VAL A 495 1.70 -23.66 -68.98
N ASP A 496 2.39 -24.29 -69.93
CA ASP A 496 1.78 -25.11 -70.98
C ASP A 496 1.12 -26.36 -70.39
N GLU A 497 1.79 -26.98 -69.42
CA GLU A 497 1.35 -28.20 -68.77
C GLU A 497 1.86 -28.25 -67.33
N LEU A 498 1.00 -28.68 -66.39
CA LEU A 498 1.41 -28.99 -65.03
C LEU A 498 0.72 -30.28 -64.57
N VAL A 499 1.50 -31.34 -64.45
CA VAL A 499 1.04 -32.64 -63.96
C VAL A 499 1.44 -32.79 -62.50
N VAL A 500 0.44 -32.78 -61.62
CA VAL A 500 0.58 -33.09 -60.19
C VAL A 500 0.42 -34.59 -60.00
N GLY A 501 1.51 -35.28 -59.65
CA GLY A 501 1.55 -36.74 -59.51
C GLY A 501 1.27 -37.20 -58.09
N THR A 502 2.20 -36.90 -57.18
CA THR A 502 2.11 -37.31 -55.77
C THR A 502 1.64 -36.13 -54.92
N PRO A 503 0.56 -36.26 -54.12
CA PRO A 503 0.13 -35.21 -53.20
C PRO A 503 1.26 -34.75 -52.28
N LEU A 504 1.39 -33.45 -52.09
CA LEU A 504 2.38 -32.86 -51.19
C LEU A 504 1.74 -32.71 -49.80
N VAL A 505 1.94 -33.70 -48.93
CA VAL A 505 1.34 -33.73 -47.58
C VAL A 505 2.26 -33.03 -46.58
N LEU A 506 1.74 -32.01 -45.89
CA LEU A 506 2.46 -31.32 -44.83
C LEU A 506 2.42 -32.13 -43.53
N PRO A 507 3.56 -32.38 -42.88
CA PRO A 507 3.58 -33.11 -41.62
C PRO A 507 2.92 -32.27 -40.51
N ALA A 508 2.19 -32.93 -39.59
CA ALA A 508 1.57 -32.29 -38.44
C ALA A 508 2.58 -31.58 -37.52
N THR A 509 3.82 -32.09 -37.50
CA THR A 509 4.95 -31.49 -36.79
C THR A 509 6.18 -31.48 -37.71
N GLY A 510 6.82 -30.33 -37.84
CA GLY A 510 8.01 -30.16 -38.68
C GLY A 510 7.74 -29.27 -39.90
N ALA A 511 8.61 -29.40 -40.90
CA ALA A 511 8.54 -28.67 -42.15
C ALA A 511 8.94 -29.57 -43.33
N LEU A 512 8.58 -29.16 -44.54
CA LEU A 512 9.12 -29.69 -45.78
C LEU A 512 10.08 -28.68 -46.39
N HIS A 513 11.19 -29.17 -46.93
CA HIS A 513 11.97 -28.42 -47.89
C HIS A 513 11.44 -28.70 -49.29
N LEU A 514 11.19 -27.65 -50.06
CA LEU A 514 10.68 -27.70 -51.41
C LEU A 514 11.70 -27.11 -52.38
N GLN A 515 11.81 -27.71 -53.55
CA GLN A 515 12.64 -27.31 -54.67
C GLN A 515 11.82 -27.24 -55.95
N VAL A 516 11.80 -26.09 -56.61
CA VAL A 516 11.26 -25.94 -57.96
C VAL A 516 12.44 -25.76 -58.90
N ARG A 517 12.63 -26.69 -59.83
CA ARG A 517 13.68 -26.60 -60.85
C ARG A 517 13.07 -26.28 -62.20
N VAL A 518 13.59 -25.26 -62.87
CA VAL A 518 13.33 -24.96 -64.27
C VAL A 518 14.59 -25.31 -65.07
N GLY A 519 14.45 -26.19 -66.05
CA GLY A 519 15.55 -26.63 -66.91
C GLY A 519 15.90 -25.62 -68.01
N GLU A 520 16.95 -25.96 -68.76
CA GLU A 520 17.34 -25.24 -69.97
C GLU A 520 16.19 -25.23 -71.01
N PRO A 521 16.12 -24.18 -71.85
CA PRO A 521 15.15 -24.15 -72.93
C PRO A 521 15.51 -25.20 -73.98
N ASP A 522 14.51 -25.94 -74.45
CA ASP A 522 14.66 -26.81 -75.62
C ASP A 522 14.76 -25.98 -76.92
N ASP A 523 14.93 -26.65 -78.07
CA ASP A 523 15.01 -26.00 -79.39
C ASP A 523 13.77 -25.15 -79.75
N THR A 524 12.66 -25.30 -78.99
CA THR A 524 11.42 -24.54 -79.13
C THR A 524 11.26 -23.43 -78.10
N GLY A 525 12.26 -23.21 -77.24
CA GLY A 525 12.23 -22.23 -76.16
C GLY A 525 11.46 -22.66 -74.92
N ARG A 526 11.00 -23.92 -74.85
CA ARG A 526 10.21 -24.43 -73.73
C ARG A 526 11.11 -25.02 -72.65
N ARG A 527 10.75 -24.81 -71.39
CA ARG A 527 11.55 -25.23 -70.24
C ARG A 527 10.81 -26.27 -69.42
N VAL A 528 11.49 -27.36 -69.06
CA VAL A 528 10.93 -28.38 -68.18
C VAL A 528 10.94 -27.89 -66.74
N LEU A 529 9.77 -27.88 -66.09
CA LEU A 529 9.62 -27.58 -64.66
C LEU A 529 9.44 -28.87 -63.85
N THR A 530 10.06 -28.95 -62.68
CA THR A 530 9.82 -30.01 -61.70
C THR A 530 9.75 -29.48 -60.29
N VAL A 531 8.80 -29.97 -59.49
CA VAL A 531 8.65 -29.63 -58.07
C VAL A 531 8.97 -30.86 -57.23
N HIS A 532 9.96 -30.73 -56.36
CA HIS A 532 10.37 -31.76 -55.43
C HIS A 532 10.20 -31.28 -53.99
N ALA A 533 9.92 -32.21 -53.09
CA ALA A 533 9.93 -31.93 -51.68
C ALA A 533 10.56 -33.06 -50.89
N ARG A 534 11.07 -32.74 -49.71
CA ARG A 534 11.50 -33.70 -48.70
C ARG A 534 11.14 -33.19 -47.30
N PRO A 535 10.96 -34.08 -46.32
CA PRO A 535 10.96 -33.71 -44.91
C PRO A 535 12.23 -32.95 -44.51
N ASP A 536 12.09 -32.02 -43.57
CA ASP A 536 13.19 -31.31 -42.89
C ASP A 536 13.92 -32.22 -41.88
N ASP A 537 14.29 -33.42 -42.34
CA ASP A 537 15.01 -34.46 -41.58
C ASP A 537 16.34 -34.78 -42.28
N PRO A 538 17.45 -34.90 -41.52
CA PRO A 538 18.75 -35.26 -42.10
C PRO A 538 18.69 -36.59 -42.86
N GLY A 539 19.07 -36.58 -44.14
CA GLY A 539 19.13 -37.78 -44.98
C GLY A 539 17.82 -38.17 -45.68
N ALA A 540 16.73 -37.40 -45.50
CA ALA A 540 15.48 -37.66 -46.20
C ALA A 540 15.62 -37.51 -47.73
N SER A 541 14.97 -38.43 -48.46
CA SER A 541 14.98 -38.47 -49.93
C SER A 541 14.04 -37.44 -50.53
N TRP A 542 14.44 -36.85 -51.66
CA TRP A 542 13.56 -35.97 -52.44
C TRP A 542 12.52 -36.78 -53.23
N THR A 543 11.27 -36.35 -53.16
CA THR A 543 10.15 -36.91 -53.93
C THR A 543 9.68 -35.88 -54.94
N ARG A 544 9.44 -36.29 -56.19
CA ARG A 544 8.85 -35.41 -57.21
C ARG A 544 7.33 -35.38 -57.05
N HIS A 545 6.77 -34.20 -56.82
CA HIS A 545 5.33 -33.99 -56.62
C HIS A 545 4.65 -33.48 -57.87
N ALA A 546 5.32 -32.62 -58.64
CA ALA A 546 4.80 -32.11 -59.90
C ALA A 546 5.91 -32.01 -60.96
N HIS A 547 5.50 -32.03 -62.22
CA HIS A 547 6.34 -31.68 -63.35
C HIS A 547 5.49 -31.02 -64.43
N GLY A 548 6.13 -30.25 -65.29
CA GLY A 548 5.42 -29.47 -66.28
C GLY A 548 6.34 -28.89 -67.33
N LEU A 549 5.74 -28.10 -68.21
CA LEU A 549 6.41 -27.40 -69.29
C LEU A 549 6.02 -25.93 -69.23
N LEU A 550 7.02 -25.06 -69.28
CA LEU A 550 6.86 -23.61 -69.32
C LEU A 550 7.24 -23.11 -70.71
N SER A 551 6.55 -22.08 -71.19
CA SER A 551 6.90 -21.42 -72.44
C SER A 551 6.74 -19.92 -72.32
N ASP A 552 7.43 -19.19 -73.20
CA ASP A 552 7.23 -17.75 -73.38
C ASP A 552 6.19 -17.44 -74.48
N THR A 553 5.38 -18.43 -74.86
CA THR A 553 4.28 -18.17 -75.78
C THR A 553 3.16 -17.55 -74.96
N PRO A 554 2.74 -16.29 -75.23
CA PRO A 554 1.58 -15.74 -74.57
C PRO A 554 0.41 -16.67 -74.87
N LEU A 555 -0.31 -17.11 -73.85
CA LEU A 555 -1.63 -17.70 -74.04
C LEU A 555 -2.42 -16.69 -74.86
N VAL A 556 -2.67 -17.00 -76.14
CA VAL A 556 -3.67 -16.28 -76.91
C VAL A 556 -4.92 -16.41 -76.06
N PRO A 557 -5.52 -15.30 -75.56
CA PRO A 557 -6.80 -15.37 -74.89
C PRO A 557 -7.69 -16.23 -75.77
N LEU A 558 -8.55 -17.09 -75.22
CA LEU A 558 -9.58 -17.76 -76.01
C LEU A 558 -10.39 -16.69 -76.73
N ALA A 559 -9.93 -16.30 -77.92
CA ALA A 559 -10.57 -15.36 -78.79
C ALA A 559 -11.69 -16.17 -79.42
N GLU A 560 -12.87 -16.01 -78.83
CA GLU A 560 -14.14 -16.30 -79.49
C GLU A 560 -14.32 -17.76 -79.97
N SER A 561 -13.89 -18.76 -79.20
CA SER A 561 -14.37 -20.13 -79.40
C SER A 561 -15.73 -20.30 -78.71
N GLU A 562 -16.80 -20.04 -79.47
CA GLU A 562 -18.23 -20.06 -79.11
C GLU A 562 -18.62 -19.15 -77.92
N PRO A 563 -19.73 -18.38 -78.00
CA PRO A 563 -20.23 -17.66 -76.85
C PRO A 563 -20.48 -18.67 -75.73
N ILE A 564 -19.71 -18.55 -74.65
CA ILE A 564 -19.98 -19.25 -73.40
C ILE A 564 -21.45 -18.93 -73.10
N THR A 565 -22.32 -19.94 -73.18
CA THR A 565 -23.72 -19.87 -72.74
C THR A 565 -23.77 -19.09 -71.44
N PRO A 566 -24.74 -18.17 -71.25
CA PRO A 566 -24.73 -17.23 -70.13
C PRO A 566 -24.33 -17.95 -68.84
N TRP A 567 -23.22 -17.52 -68.24
CA TRP A 567 -22.69 -18.13 -67.03
C TRP A 567 -23.11 -17.29 -65.81
N PRO A 568 -23.70 -17.91 -64.77
CA PRO A 568 -24.04 -19.33 -64.69
C PRO A 568 -25.25 -19.66 -65.61
N PRO A 569 -25.35 -20.90 -66.14
CA PRO A 569 -26.47 -21.35 -66.96
C PRO A 569 -27.83 -21.00 -66.36
N ALA A 570 -28.87 -20.81 -67.19
CA ALA A 570 -30.19 -20.37 -66.72
C ALA A 570 -30.85 -21.35 -65.72
N ASP A 571 -30.44 -22.62 -65.76
CA ASP A 571 -30.84 -23.71 -64.86
C ASP A 571 -29.83 -23.97 -63.73
N ALA A 572 -28.79 -23.16 -63.61
CA ALA A 572 -27.82 -23.29 -62.53
C ALA A 572 -28.47 -22.97 -61.18
N GLU A 573 -28.49 -23.97 -60.30
CA GLU A 573 -28.92 -23.79 -58.93
C GLU A 573 -27.77 -23.21 -58.09
N SER A 574 -28.04 -22.10 -57.39
CA SER A 574 -27.06 -21.51 -56.48
C SER A 574 -26.87 -22.40 -55.26
N LEU A 575 -25.69 -23.01 -55.14
CA LEU A 575 -25.30 -23.72 -53.93
C LEU A 575 -24.83 -22.70 -52.89
N LYS A 576 -25.52 -22.62 -51.75
CA LYS A 576 -25.01 -21.90 -50.59
C LYS A 576 -23.78 -22.63 -50.05
N PRO A 577 -22.62 -21.96 -49.88
CA PRO A 577 -21.51 -22.54 -49.13
C PRO A 577 -22.02 -22.89 -47.73
N ARG A 578 -21.85 -24.13 -47.29
CA ARG A 578 -22.17 -24.49 -45.90
C ARG A 578 -21.11 -23.88 -44.99
N GLY A 579 -21.52 -22.99 -44.08
CA GLY A 579 -20.70 -22.60 -42.92
C GLY A 579 -20.08 -21.20 -42.93
N THR A 580 -20.52 -20.27 -43.78
CA THR A 580 -20.37 -18.83 -43.47
C THR A 580 -21.61 -18.38 -42.68
N PRO A 581 -21.46 -17.58 -41.60
CA PRO A 581 -22.62 -17.05 -40.87
C PRO A 581 -23.56 -16.23 -41.76
#